data_AF-A0A7V1QT51-F1
#
_entry.id   AF-A0A7V1QT51-F1
#
_cell.length_a   1.000
_cell.length_b   1.000
_cell.length_c   1.000
_cell.angle_alpha   90.00
_cell.angle_beta   90.00
_cell.angle_gamma   90.00
#
_symmetry.space_group_name_H-M   'P 1'
#
loop_
_entity.id
_entity.type
_entity.pdbx_description
1 polymer ?
#
loop_
_entity_poly.entity_id
_entity_poly.type
_entity_poly.pdbx_seq_one_letter_code
_entity_poly.pdbx_strand_id
1 'polypeptide(L)'
;MSDGSAAPYPLAQRRGAQVVAGALALAAGAIHVAVAPEHFMEAASFGAFMVAVGAFQISAGVLLLTRPTRALVRALTSGSLVVFAIYAVSRTTGLPLGPHPWKAEPIGPVDLLSKALELALLILLVVVIRPGRARRQSAA
;
A
#
# COMPACT_ATOMS: atom_id res chain seq x y z
N MET A 1 27.25 -19.49 34.22
CA MET A 1 26.49 -20.06 33.09
C MET A 1 25.33 -19.12 32.81
N SER A 2 25.50 -18.23 31.84
CA SER A 2 24.46 -17.29 31.39
C SER A 2 23.50 -18.01 30.44
N ASP A 3 22.27 -18.20 30.89
CA ASP A 3 21.14 -18.61 30.04
C ASP A 3 20.91 -17.53 28.97
N GLY A 4 21.23 -17.89 27.73
CA GLY A 4 21.00 -17.06 26.55
C GLY A 4 19.51 -17.07 26.22
N SER A 5 18.75 -16.21 26.91
CA SER A 5 17.35 -15.93 26.60
C SER A 5 17.24 -15.40 25.17
N ALA A 6 16.93 -16.29 24.23
CA ALA A 6 16.54 -15.91 22.88
C ALA A 6 15.31 -15.00 22.98
N ALA A 7 15.54 -13.70 22.80
CA ALA A 7 14.55 -12.64 22.79
C ALA A 7 13.19 -13.07 22.17
N PRO A 8 12.08 -13.12 22.93
CA PRO A 8 10.72 -13.42 22.43
C PRO A 8 10.15 -12.39 21.43
N TYR A 9 10.87 -11.30 21.20
CA TYR A 9 10.42 -10.07 20.54
C TYR A 9 10.19 -10.11 19.01
N PRO A 10 10.91 -10.91 18.18
CA PRO A 10 10.82 -10.79 16.73
C PRO A 10 9.46 -11.17 16.12
N LEU A 11 8.76 -12.15 16.70
CA LEU A 11 7.47 -12.61 16.16
C LEU A 11 6.31 -11.69 16.58
N ALA A 12 6.30 -11.24 17.84
CA ALA A 12 5.32 -10.27 18.33
C ALA A 12 5.45 -8.93 17.60
N GLN A 13 6.68 -8.47 17.36
CA GLN A 13 6.95 -7.25 16.60
C GLN A 13 6.50 -7.37 15.13
N ARG A 14 6.75 -8.52 14.47
CA ARG A 14 6.26 -8.78 13.12
C ARG A 14 4.74 -8.81 13.06
N ARG A 15 4.07 -9.44 14.03
CA ARG A 15 2.61 -9.49 14.10
C ARG A 15 2.01 -8.10 14.33
N GLY A 16 2.59 -7.30 15.23
CA GLY A 16 2.18 -5.91 15.43
C GLY A 16 2.33 -5.07 14.15
N ALA A 17 3.47 -5.18 13.47
CA ALA A 17 3.68 -4.49 12.20
C ALA A 17 2.70 -4.93 11.11
N GLN A 18 2.37 -6.22 11.04
CA GLN A 18 1.36 -6.73 10.12
C GLN A 18 -0.04 -6.17 10.40
N VAL A 19 -0.41 -6.05 11.68
CA VAL A 19 -1.69 -5.45 12.08
C VAL A 19 -1.76 -3.99 11.66
N VAL A 20 -0.72 -3.21 11.94
CA VAL A 20 -0.65 -1.79 11.55
C VAL A 20 -0.66 -1.65 10.04
N ALA A 21 0.11 -2.46 9.30
CA ALA A 21 0.10 -2.45 7.84
C ALA A 21 -1.27 -2.80 7.26
N GLY A 22 -1.96 -3.79 7.85
CA GLY A 22 -3.33 -4.15 7.44
C GLY A 22 -4.30 -3.00 7.65
N ALA A 23 -4.24 -2.33 8.80
CA ALA A 23 -5.08 -1.17 9.11
C ALA A 23 -4.81 0.02 8.18
N LEU A 24 -3.54 0.32 7.89
CA LEU A 24 -3.16 1.37 6.94
C LEU A 24 -3.67 1.08 5.52
N ALA A 25 -3.55 -0.17 5.06
CA ALA A 25 -4.08 -0.57 3.75
C ALA A 25 -5.61 -0.44 3.68
N LEU A 26 -6.32 -0.83 4.75
CA LEU A 26 -7.77 -0.66 4.84
C LEU A 26 -8.16 0.83 4.80
N ALA A 27 -7.49 1.66 5.58
CA ALA A 27 -7.77 3.09 5.66
C ALA A 27 -7.49 3.80 4.32
N ALA A 28 -6.33 3.55 3.70
CA ALA A 28 -6.01 4.09 2.39
C ALA A 28 -7.01 3.62 1.32
N GLY A 29 -7.36 2.33 1.33
CA GLY A 29 -8.32 1.77 0.40
C GLY A 29 -9.72 2.36 0.55
N ALA A 30 -10.16 2.61 1.77
CA ALA A 30 -11.42 3.30 2.05
C ALA A 30 -11.44 4.73 1.51
N ILE A 31 -10.33 5.48 1.64
CA ILE A 31 -10.22 6.82 1.06
C ILE A 31 -10.32 6.77 -0.47
N HIS A 32 -9.63 5.83 -1.13
CA HIS A 32 -9.73 5.67 -2.59
C HIS A 32 -11.16 5.39 -3.05
N VAL A 33 -11.89 4.51 -2.36
CA VAL A 33 -13.31 4.28 -2.65
C VAL A 33 -14.14 5.55 -2.41
N ALA A 34 -13.89 6.28 -1.32
CA ALA A 34 -14.63 7.48 -0.96
C ALA A 34 -14.48 8.62 -1.97
N VAL A 35 -13.29 8.80 -2.57
CA VAL A 35 -13.04 9.84 -3.58
C VAL A 35 -13.42 9.40 -5.01
N ALA A 36 -13.78 8.13 -5.21
CA ALA A 36 -14.11 7.61 -6.54
C ALA A 36 -15.27 8.34 -7.24
N PRO A 37 -16.36 8.76 -6.56
CA PRO A 37 -17.44 9.51 -7.22
C PRO A 37 -16.98 10.82 -7.86
N GLU A 38 -16.12 11.58 -7.18
CA GLU A 38 -15.53 12.81 -7.72
C GLU A 38 -14.71 12.51 -8.99
N HIS A 39 -13.95 11.41 -8.96
CA HIS A 39 -13.16 10.98 -10.12
C HIS A 39 -14.02 10.45 -11.27
N PHE A 40 -15.19 9.85 -11.00
CA PHE A 40 -16.14 9.48 -12.05
C PHE A 40 -16.75 10.69 -12.75
N MET A 41 -16.93 11.81 -12.04
CA MET A 41 -17.40 13.07 -12.63
C MET A 41 -16.36 13.68 -13.58
N GLU A 42 -15.07 13.43 -13.34
CA GLU A 42 -13.99 13.86 -14.21
C GLU A 42 -13.79 12.92 -15.41
N ALA A 43 -13.66 11.62 -15.16
CA ALA A 43 -13.58 10.60 -16.20
C ALA A 43 -13.93 9.20 -15.67
N ALA A 44 -14.66 8.40 -16.46
CA ALA A 44 -15.03 7.04 -16.07
C ALA A 44 -13.81 6.17 -15.70
N SER A 45 -12.69 6.34 -16.42
CA SER A 45 -11.44 5.63 -16.14
C SER A 45 -10.81 6.01 -14.79
N PHE A 46 -10.93 7.28 -14.37
CA PHE A 46 -10.36 7.76 -13.11
C PHE A 46 -11.14 7.20 -11.92
N GLY A 47 -12.48 7.27 -11.97
CA GLY A 47 -13.33 6.66 -10.94
C GLY A 47 -13.14 5.13 -10.86
N ALA A 48 -13.09 4.44 -12.00
CA ALA A 48 -12.85 3.00 -12.04
C ALA A 48 -11.48 2.62 -11.46
N PHE A 49 -10.44 3.41 -11.74
CA PHE A 49 -9.11 3.24 -11.16
C PHE A 49 -9.15 3.37 -9.63
N MET A 50 -9.82 4.41 -9.10
CA MET A 50 -9.95 4.60 -7.65
C MET A 50 -10.69 3.44 -6.97
N VAL A 51 -11.78 2.95 -7.57
CA VAL A 51 -12.48 1.75 -7.06
C VAL A 51 -11.56 0.52 -7.08
N ALA A 52 -10.83 0.30 -8.17
CA ALA A 52 -9.92 -0.84 -8.30
C ALA A 52 -8.80 -0.81 -7.26
N VAL A 53 -8.16 0.36 -7.07
CA VAL A 53 -7.12 0.57 -6.05
C VAL A 53 -7.70 0.36 -4.64
N GLY A 54 -8.86 0.96 -4.37
CA GLY A 54 -9.53 0.83 -3.09
C GLY A 54 -9.89 -0.62 -2.75
N ALA A 55 -10.51 -1.33 -3.69
CA ALA A 55 -10.84 -2.75 -3.54
C ALA A 55 -9.60 -3.63 -3.35
N PHE A 56 -8.52 -3.35 -4.09
CA PHE A 56 -7.25 -4.03 -3.94
C PHE A 56 -6.66 -3.83 -2.54
N GLN A 57 -6.55 -2.58 -2.07
CA GLN A 57 -5.96 -2.28 -0.76
C GLN A 57 -6.82 -2.80 0.39
N ILE A 58 -8.15 -2.72 0.29
CA ILE A 58 -9.06 -3.29 1.29
C ILE A 58 -8.88 -4.82 1.36
N SER A 59 -8.98 -5.49 0.21
CA SER A 59 -8.83 -6.95 0.14
C SER A 59 -7.45 -7.39 0.65
N ALA A 60 -6.40 -6.68 0.26
CA ALA A 60 -5.05 -6.97 0.72
C ALA A 60 -4.88 -6.71 2.22
N GLY A 61 -5.48 -5.66 2.75
CA GLY A 61 -5.51 -5.36 4.19
C GLY A 61 -6.18 -6.47 4.99
N VAL A 62 -7.38 -6.92 4.59
CA VAL A 62 -8.07 -8.07 5.21
C VAL A 62 -7.22 -9.33 5.13
N LEU A 63 -6.65 -9.64 3.97
CA LEU A 63 -5.81 -10.82 3.79
C LEU A 63 -4.52 -10.75 4.61
N LEU A 64 -3.95 -9.56 4.82
CA LEU A 64 -2.74 -9.39 5.63
C LEU A 64 -3.02 -9.66 7.11
N LEU A 65 -4.23 -9.32 7.59
CA LEU A 65 -4.68 -9.58 8.95
C LEU A 65 -5.07 -11.05 9.20
N THR A 66 -5.53 -11.76 8.17
CA THR A 66 -6.10 -13.11 8.32
C THR A 66 -5.17 -14.22 7.82
N ARG A 67 -4.51 -14.02 6.68
CA ARG A 67 -3.70 -15.03 5.97
C ARG A 67 -2.48 -14.37 5.30
N PRO A 68 -1.54 -13.80 6.07
CA PRO A 68 -0.39 -13.09 5.51
C PRO A 68 0.51 -14.04 4.71
N THR A 69 0.70 -13.75 3.43
CA THR A 69 1.66 -14.48 2.57
C THR A 69 2.72 -13.55 1.99
N ARG A 70 3.85 -14.11 1.59
CA ARG A 70 4.93 -13.35 0.92
C ARG A 70 4.50 -12.80 -0.44
N ALA A 71 3.62 -13.52 -1.14
CA ALA A 71 3.06 -13.06 -2.41
C ALA A 71 2.19 -11.83 -2.18
N LEU A 72 1.31 -11.86 -1.17
CA LEU A 72 0.47 -10.73 -0.79
C LEU A 72 1.28 -9.48 -0.42
N VAL A 73 2.30 -9.62 0.43
CA VAL A 73 3.16 -8.51 0.83
C VAL A 73 3.82 -7.87 -0.40
N ARG A 74 4.37 -8.69 -1.31
CA ARG A 74 4.97 -8.19 -2.56
C ARG A 74 3.97 -7.47 -3.44
N ALA A 75 2.80 -8.06 -3.66
CA ALA A 75 1.74 -7.48 -4.48
C ALA A 75 1.27 -6.13 -3.90
N LEU A 76 1.03 -6.06 -2.58
CA LEU A 76 0.64 -4.84 -1.89
C LEU A 76 1.73 -3.77 -1.98
N THR A 77 3.01 -4.14 -1.77
CA THR A 77 4.13 -3.19 -1.93
C THR A 77 4.22 -2.66 -3.36
N SER A 78 4.20 -3.53 -4.38
CA SER A 78 4.32 -3.09 -5.77
C SER A 78 3.11 -2.26 -6.21
N GLY A 79 1.90 -2.68 -5.85
CA GLY A 79 0.67 -1.97 -6.19
C GLY A 79 0.63 -0.59 -5.56
N SER A 80 0.89 -0.48 -4.25
CA SER A 80 0.94 0.82 -3.58
C SER A 80 2.05 1.72 -4.11
N LEU A 81 3.21 1.17 -4.50
CA LEU A 81 4.28 1.95 -5.10
C LEU A 81 3.87 2.52 -6.47
N VAL A 82 3.20 1.72 -7.30
CA VAL A 82 2.67 2.18 -8.60
C VAL A 82 1.65 3.31 -8.40
N VAL A 83 0.71 3.14 -7.47
CA VAL A 83 -0.30 4.18 -7.17
C VAL A 83 0.36 5.46 -6.67
N PHE A 84 1.36 5.35 -5.79
CA PHE A 84 2.12 6.49 -5.29
C PHE A 84 2.88 7.21 -6.41
N ALA A 85 3.50 6.45 -7.32
CA ALA A 85 4.20 7.02 -8.48
C ALA A 85 3.25 7.72 -9.45
N ILE A 86 2.09 7.12 -9.75
CA ILE A 86 1.04 7.74 -10.58
C ILE A 86 0.60 9.07 -9.98
N TYR A 87 0.34 9.11 -8.67
CA TYR A 87 0.00 10.34 -7.96
C TYR A 87 1.10 11.40 -8.07
N ALA A 88 2.36 11.01 -7.84
CA ALA A 88 3.47 11.95 -7.94
C ALA A 88 3.58 12.57 -9.34
N VAL A 89 3.39 11.76 -10.39
CA VAL A 89 3.36 12.24 -11.78
C VAL A 89 2.17 13.18 -12.02
N SER A 90 0.95 12.81 -11.57
CA SER A 90 -0.22 13.67 -11.80
C SER A 90 -0.11 15.04 -11.12
N ARG A 91 0.57 15.11 -9.96
CA ARG A 91 0.78 16.36 -9.22
C ARG A 91 1.99 17.19 -9.67
N THR A 92 2.89 16.63 -10.48
CA THR A 92 4.12 17.34 -10.91
C THR A 92 4.10 17.68 -12.40
N THR A 93 3.95 16.69 -13.26
CA THR A 93 3.95 16.88 -14.72
C THR A 93 2.56 16.72 -15.34
N GLY A 94 1.60 16.19 -14.58
CA GLY A 94 0.32 15.74 -15.12
C GLY A 94 0.43 14.38 -15.80
N LEU A 95 -0.70 13.70 -15.94
CA LEU A 95 -0.76 12.40 -16.60
C LEU A 95 -0.79 12.55 -18.13
N PRO A 96 -0.20 11.60 -18.88
CA PRO A 96 -0.24 11.62 -20.35
C PRO A 96 -1.64 11.35 -20.92
N LEU A 97 -2.51 10.73 -20.12
CA LEU A 97 -3.87 10.32 -20.49
C LEU A 97 -4.86 10.94 -19.51
N GLY A 98 -6.04 11.32 -20.01
CA GLY A 98 -7.12 11.90 -19.21
C GLY A 98 -7.72 13.14 -19.87
N PRO A 99 -8.69 13.81 -19.20
CA PRO A 99 -9.36 15.01 -19.73
C PRO A 99 -8.41 16.20 -19.93
N HIS A 100 -7.33 16.26 -19.15
CA HIS A 100 -6.35 17.34 -19.17
C HIS A 100 -4.90 16.79 -19.23
N PRO A 101 -4.44 16.29 -20.39
CA PRO A 101 -3.11 15.70 -20.53
C PRO A 101 -1.98 16.68 -20.18
N TRP A 102 -0.95 16.21 -19.49
CA TRP A 102 0.27 16.95 -19.13
C TRP A 102 0.03 18.24 -18.34
N LYS A 103 -1.12 18.34 -17.68
CA LYS A 103 -1.44 19.41 -16.76
C LYS A 103 -1.37 18.87 -15.33
N ALA A 104 -0.51 19.46 -14.51
CA ALA A 104 -0.44 19.10 -13.10
C ALA A 104 -1.77 19.38 -12.40
N GLU A 105 -2.27 18.38 -11.70
CA GLU A 105 -3.48 18.48 -10.89
C GLU A 105 -3.17 19.12 -9.53
N PRO A 106 -4.11 19.88 -8.95
CA PRO A 106 -3.92 20.49 -7.63
C PRO A 106 -3.86 19.43 -6.53
N ILE A 107 -3.13 19.73 -5.46
CA ILE A 107 -3.04 18.86 -4.28
C ILE A 107 -4.21 19.15 -3.33
N GLY A 108 -5.05 18.14 -3.10
CA GLY A 108 -6.10 18.18 -2.09
C GLY A 108 -5.64 17.69 -0.71
N PRO A 109 -6.31 18.11 0.39
CA PRO A 109 -5.98 17.64 1.73
C PRO A 109 -6.26 16.13 1.91
N VAL A 110 -7.33 15.62 1.30
CA VAL A 110 -7.66 14.18 1.33
C VAL A 110 -6.61 13.35 0.59
N ASP A 111 -6.06 13.88 -0.50
CA ASP A 111 -4.97 13.26 -1.24
C ASP A 111 -3.72 13.09 -0.37
N LEU A 112 -3.32 14.17 0.32
CA LEU A 112 -2.17 14.15 1.22
C LEU A 112 -2.35 13.14 2.34
N LEU A 113 -3.54 13.05 2.92
CA LEU A 113 -3.85 12.05 3.94
C LEU A 113 -3.72 10.63 3.37
N SER A 114 -4.33 10.36 2.21
CA SER A 114 -4.22 9.06 1.52
C SER A 114 -2.76 8.69 1.26
N LYS A 115 -1.96 9.62 0.72
CA LYS A 115 -0.55 9.37 0.41
C LYS A 115 0.32 9.22 1.65
N ALA A 116 0.03 9.93 2.74
CA ALA A 116 0.74 9.74 4.01
C ALA A 116 0.51 8.33 4.56
N LEU A 117 -0.73 7.83 4.50
CA LEU A 117 -1.07 6.46 4.90
C LEU A 117 -0.39 5.42 4.02
N GLU A 118 -0.38 5.62 2.70
CA GLU A 118 0.31 4.73 1.76
C GLU A 118 1.83 4.74 1.96
N LEU A 119 2.43 5.90 2.22
CA LEU A 119 3.85 6.01 2.48
C LEU A 119 4.23 5.27 3.76
N ALA A 120 3.46 5.45 4.84
CA ALA A 120 3.64 4.72 6.08
C ALA A 120 3.50 3.20 5.87
N LEU A 121 2.51 2.77 5.08
CA LEU A 121 2.33 1.37 4.69
C LEU A 121 3.56 0.83 3.94
N LEU A 122 4.05 1.56 2.93
CA LEU A 122 5.22 1.17 2.15
C LEU A 122 6.46 1.01 3.03
N ILE A 123 6.69 1.96 3.95
CA ILE A 123 7.81 1.89 4.91
C ILE A 123 7.71 0.61 5.75
N LEU A 124 6.53 0.29 6.30
CA LEU A 124 6.35 -0.93 7.10
C LEU A 124 6.58 -2.20 6.28
N LEU A 125 6.05 -2.26 5.06
CA LEU A 125 6.21 -3.44 4.20
C LEU A 125 7.68 -3.65 3.78
N VAL A 126 8.39 -2.57 3.46
CA VAL A 126 9.77 -2.63 2.97
C VAL A 126 10.79 -2.78 4.09
N VAL A 127 10.58 -2.17 5.25
CA VAL A 127 11.59 -2.16 6.34
C VAL A 127 11.34 -3.29 7.33
N VAL A 128 10.08 -3.51 7.71
CA VAL A 128 9.72 -4.36 8.87
C VAL A 128 9.24 -5.74 8.44
N ILE A 129 8.41 -5.81 7.41
CA ILE A 129 7.72 -7.05 7.00
C ILE A 129 8.50 -7.80 5.91
N ARG A 130 9.77 -7.42 5.63
CA ARG A 130 10.60 -8.01 4.56
C ARG A 130 10.40 -9.53 4.48
N PRO A 131 9.92 -10.05 3.34
CA PRO A 131 9.87 -11.49 3.15
C PRO A 131 11.32 -11.97 3.20
N GLY A 132 11.67 -12.73 4.24
CA GLY A 132 13.02 -13.26 4.37
C GLY A 132 13.36 -13.99 3.06
N ARG A 133 14.50 -13.69 2.45
CA ARG A 133 15.01 -14.47 1.30
C ARG A 133 14.82 -15.94 1.67
N ALA A 134 14.04 -16.68 0.89
CA ALA A 134 13.92 -18.11 1.09
C ALA A 134 15.36 -18.61 1.19
N ARG A 135 15.72 -19.14 2.36
CA ARG A 135 17.03 -19.71 2.62
C ARG A 135 17.17 -20.76 1.52
N ARG A 136 18.00 -20.46 0.51
CA ARG A 136 18.37 -21.40 -0.55
C ARG A 136 19.26 -22.43 0.15
N GLN A 137 18.61 -23.29 0.91
CA GLN A 137 19.16 -24.47 1.55
C GLN A 137 18.40 -25.67 1.00
N SER A 138 18.72 -25.96 -0.25
CA SER A 138 19.01 -27.32 -0.66
C SER A 138 20.53 -27.26 -0.86
N ALA A 139 21.38 -27.73 0.07
CA ALA A 139 21.55 -29.12 0.47
C ALA A 139 21.58 -30.04 -0.75
N ALA A 140 22.73 -30.03 -1.43
CA ALA A 140 23.42 -31.18 -2.01
C ALA A 140 24.76 -30.66 -2.56
#